data_AF-A0A4R6VRQ0-F1
#
_entry.id   AF-A0A4R6VRQ0-F1
#
_cell.length_a   1.000
_cell.length_b   1.000
_cell.length_c   1.000
_cell.angle_alpha   90.00
_cell.angle_beta   90.00
_cell.angle_gamma   90.00
#
_symmetry.space_group_name_H-M   'P 1'
#
loop_
_entity.id
_entity.type
_entity.pdbx_description
1 polymer ?
#
loop_
_entity_poly.entity_id
_entity_poly.type
_entity_poly.pdbx_seq_one_letter_code
_entity_poly.pdbx_strand_id
1 'polypeptide(L)'
;MSKQSIPLYAADISQFSRSLAKQLSEDQAVPSHLSLMNMLARAAGFRNFQHMRAAHKSGQQLADGVDTAQIDHALVSRCLQHIDADGVMHRWPSRRRVQETCIWLFWAVLPKGKHLHEREVNARLDQVHSFGDAALLRRMMVGLGLLTRNRDGSDYLRVEQKPPAEAVELIRQVKVRRGA
;
A
#
# COMPACT_ATOMS: atom_id res chain seq x y z
N MET A 1 13.09 21.56 -11.06
CA MET A 1 13.82 20.85 -9.99
C MET A 1 13.03 21.02 -8.69
N SER A 2 12.17 20.05 -8.34
CA SER A 2 11.32 20.13 -7.15
C SER A 2 12.15 20.04 -5.87
N LYS A 3 12.08 21.06 -5.00
CA LYS A 3 12.69 21.03 -3.66
C LYS A 3 11.99 19.94 -2.83
N GLN A 4 12.72 18.88 -2.46
CA GLN A 4 12.24 17.89 -1.50
C GLN A 4 12.20 18.52 -0.11
N SER A 5 11.01 18.65 0.47
CA SER A 5 10.83 19.08 1.86
C SER A 5 11.15 17.93 2.81
N ILE A 6 12.09 18.14 3.74
CA ILE A 6 12.42 17.17 4.78
C ILE A 6 11.83 17.69 6.10
N PRO A 7 10.76 17.07 6.65
CA PRO A 7 10.24 17.42 7.96
C PRO A 7 11.27 17.11 9.06
N LEU A 8 11.33 17.97 10.06
CA LEU A 8 12.13 17.80 11.27
C LEU A 8 11.18 17.46 12.42
N TYR A 9 11.31 16.26 13.00
CA TYR A 9 10.55 15.85 14.18
C TYR A 9 11.48 15.78 15.39
N ALA A 10 11.04 16.33 16.51
CA ALA A 10 11.70 16.22 17.80
C ALA A 10 10.70 15.66 18.82
N ALA A 11 11.04 14.54 19.47
CA ALA A 11 10.17 13.90 20.46
C ALA A 11 9.98 14.73 21.73
N ASP A 12 11.00 15.51 22.11
CA ASP A 12 10.97 16.44 23.25
C ASP A 12 11.62 17.78 22.85
N ILE A 13 10.81 18.84 22.83
CA ILE A 13 11.23 20.19 22.45
C ILE A 13 12.19 20.84 23.47
N SER A 14 12.08 20.48 24.75
CA SER A 14 12.92 21.00 25.82
C SER A 14 14.32 20.38 25.75
N GLN A 15 14.43 19.08 25.45
CA GLN A 15 15.72 18.44 25.22
C GLN A 15 16.38 18.94 23.93
N PHE A 16 15.59 19.06 22.85
CA PHE A 16 16.05 19.57 21.55
C PHE A 16 16.66 20.98 21.68
N SER A 17 15.93 21.91 22.30
CA SER A 17 16.38 23.29 22.46
C SER A 17 17.66 23.41 23.28
N ARG A 18 17.79 22.65 24.39
CA ARG A 18 19.03 22.60 25.19
C ARG A 18 20.23 22.08 24.40
N SER A 19 20.04 21.01 23.62
CA SER A 19 21.10 20.44 22.78
C SER A 19 21.55 21.42 21.69
N LEU A 20 20.60 22.13 21.07
CA LEU A 20 20.90 23.13 20.05
C LEU A 20 21.62 24.35 20.65
N ALA A 21 21.16 24.85 21.80
CA ALA A 21 21.78 25.97 22.51
C ALA A 21 23.24 25.67 22.88
N LYS A 22 23.52 24.45 23.36
CA LYS A 22 24.89 24.01 23.65
C LYS A 22 25.78 24.07 22.41
N GLN A 23 25.33 23.54 21.28
CA GLN A 23 26.09 23.54 20.02
C GLN A 23 26.34 24.96 19.49
N LEU A 24 25.37 25.86 19.63
CA LEU A 24 25.52 27.26 19.25
C LEU A 24 26.49 28.02 20.16
N SER A 25 26.57 27.67 21.44
CA SER A 25 27.50 28.29 22.38
C SER A 25 28.95 27.82 22.24
N GLU A 26 29.16 26.63 21.66
CA GLU A 26 30.50 26.07 21.40
C GLU A 26 31.16 26.71 20.16
N ASP A 27 30.37 27.27 19.25
CA ASP A 27 30.85 27.92 18.02
C ASP A 27 30.95 29.44 18.25
N GLN A 28 32.16 30.02 18.15
CA GLN A 28 32.36 31.48 18.38
C GLN A 28 31.91 32.34 17.19
N ALA A 29 31.58 31.72 16.05
CA ALA A 29 31.16 32.38 14.82
C ALA A 29 29.72 32.01 14.43
N VAL A 30 29.05 32.87 13.67
CA VAL A 30 27.71 32.60 13.15
C VAL A 30 27.76 31.36 12.23
N PRO A 31 26.96 30.31 12.49
CA PRO A 31 27.01 29.09 11.70
C PRO A 31 26.60 29.33 10.25
N SER A 32 27.34 28.73 9.31
CA SER A 32 26.88 28.62 7.92
C SER A 32 25.58 27.80 7.83
N HIS A 33 24.84 27.93 6.74
CA HIS A 33 23.60 27.17 6.53
C HIS A 33 23.78 25.66 6.71
N LEU A 34 24.85 25.08 6.15
CA LEU A 34 25.13 23.65 6.30
C LEU A 34 25.47 23.28 7.75
N SER A 35 26.21 24.15 8.45
CA SER A 35 26.53 23.95 9.88
C SER A 35 25.24 23.96 10.72
N LEU A 36 24.36 24.93 10.49
CA LEU A 36 23.05 25.00 11.15
C LEU A 36 22.20 23.76 10.86
N MET A 37 22.16 23.27 9.61
CA MET A 37 21.46 22.04 9.26
C MET A 37 22.00 20.81 10.01
N ASN A 38 23.32 20.71 10.18
CA ASN A 38 23.93 19.65 10.97
C ASN A 38 23.63 19.78 12.47
N MET A 39 23.57 21.01 13.00
CA MET A 39 23.20 21.25 14.40
C MET A 39 21.76 20.84 14.68
N LEU A 40 20.82 21.21 13.81
CA LEU A 40 19.41 20.82 13.91
C LEU A 40 19.24 19.29 13.83
N ALA A 41 19.94 18.63 12.91
CA ALA A 41 19.90 17.18 12.78
C ALA A 41 20.42 16.49 14.06
N ARG A 42 21.51 16.98 14.65
CA ARG A 42 22.06 16.46 15.92
C ARG A 42 21.14 16.67 17.10
N ALA A 43 20.53 17.85 17.21
CA ALA A 43 19.55 18.14 18.26
C ALA A 43 18.31 17.22 18.17
N ALA A 44 17.95 16.78 16.96
CA ALA A 44 16.90 15.79 16.72
C ALA A 44 17.35 14.31 16.84
N GLY A 45 18.61 14.04 17.21
CA GLY A 45 19.13 12.70 17.45
C GLY A 45 19.82 12.01 16.26
N PHE A 46 20.04 12.72 15.15
CA PHE A 46 20.79 12.20 14.00
C PHE A 46 22.27 12.58 14.05
N ARG A 47 23.15 11.83 13.38
CA ARG A 47 24.60 12.16 13.38
C ARG A 47 24.92 13.47 12.65
N ASN A 48 24.22 13.75 11.54
CA ASN A 48 24.35 14.95 10.72
C ASN A 48 23.15 15.04 9.76
N PHE A 49 23.08 16.10 8.94
CA PHE A 49 21.98 16.32 8.00
C PHE A 49 21.90 15.23 6.91
N GLN A 50 23.03 14.68 6.45
CA GLN A 50 23.01 13.58 5.48
C GLN A 50 22.43 12.30 6.08
N HIS A 51 22.75 12.00 7.35
CA HIS A 51 22.19 10.89 8.09
C HIS A 51 20.69 11.08 8.33
N MET A 52 20.24 12.30 8.66
CA MET A 52 18.82 12.63 8.75
C MET A 52 18.12 12.47 7.41
N ARG A 53 18.72 12.95 6.32
CA ARG A 53 18.19 12.79 4.96
C ARG A 53 18.15 11.32 4.53
N ALA A 54 19.16 10.53 4.87
CA ALA A 54 19.21 9.11 4.59
C ALA A 54 18.17 8.35 5.42
N ALA A 55 18.03 8.66 6.71
CA ALA A 55 17.00 8.09 7.58
C ALA A 55 15.60 8.48 7.12
N HIS A 56 15.41 9.71 6.62
CA HIS A 56 14.14 10.14 6.02
C HIS A 56 13.91 9.45 4.68
N LYS A 57 14.94 9.23 3.86
CA LYS A 57 14.83 8.47 2.60
C LYS A 57 14.53 6.99 2.86
N SER A 58 15.11 6.38 3.88
CA SER A 58 14.84 4.99 4.28
C SER A 58 13.48 4.87 4.96
N GLY A 59 13.10 5.81 5.83
CA GLY A 59 11.78 5.89 6.46
C GLY A 59 10.68 6.19 5.45
N GLN A 60 10.97 7.05 4.45
CA GLN A 60 10.18 7.19 3.24
C GLN A 60 10.18 5.89 2.45
N GLN A 61 11.27 5.15 2.25
CA GLN A 61 11.20 3.85 1.57
C GLN A 61 10.38 2.80 2.34
N LEU A 62 10.29 2.88 3.68
CA LEU A 62 9.39 2.05 4.47
C LEU A 62 7.92 2.55 4.44
N ALA A 63 7.68 3.86 4.36
CA ALA A 63 6.34 4.45 4.25
C ALA A 63 5.78 4.46 2.80
N ASP A 64 6.66 4.68 1.82
CA ASP A 64 6.53 4.60 0.36
C ASP A 64 6.77 3.18 -0.16
N GLY A 65 6.84 2.16 0.73
CA GLY A 65 6.69 0.75 0.38
C GLY A 65 5.35 0.40 -0.27
N VAL A 66 4.57 1.42 -0.64
CA VAL A 66 3.28 1.36 -1.32
C VAL A 66 3.33 1.97 -2.73
N ASP A 67 4.46 2.43 -3.31
CA ASP A 67 4.35 3.00 -4.69
C ASP A 67 5.52 2.97 -5.68
N THR A 68 6.60 2.23 -5.47
CA THR A 68 7.47 1.79 -6.60
C THR A 68 8.40 0.65 -6.18
N ALA A 69 7.83 -0.38 -5.55
CA ALA A 69 8.45 -1.70 -5.65
C ALA A 69 8.42 -2.07 -7.14
N GLN A 70 9.59 -2.37 -7.71
CA GLN A 70 9.71 -2.91 -9.05
C GLN A 70 8.69 -4.04 -9.19
N ILE A 71 7.63 -3.82 -9.99
CA ILE A 71 6.47 -4.72 -10.08
C ILE A 71 7.01 -6.12 -10.35
N ASP A 72 6.67 -7.10 -9.50
CA ASP A 72 7.03 -8.48 -9.74
C ASP A 72 6.21 -9.02 -10.93
N HIS A 73 6.69 -8.76 -12.13
CA HIS A 73 6.05 -9.17 -13.37
C HIS A 73 5.91 -10.70 -13.47
N ALA A 74 6.77 -11.47 -12.78
CA ALA A 74 6.64 -12.92 -12.73
C ALA A 74 5.44 -13.34 -11.89
N LEU A 75 5.16 -12.66 -10.77
CA LEU A 75 3.93 -12.88 -10.01
C LEU A 75 2.69 -12.51 -10.81
N VAL A 76 2.69 -11.36 -11.50
CA VAL A 76 1.57 -10.94 -12.36
C VAL A 76 1.34 -11.97 -13.47
N SER A 77 2.39 -12.43 -14.15
CA SER A 77 2.30 -13.46 -15.19
C SER A 77 1.69 -14.76 -14.66
N ARG A 78 2.11 -15.24 -13.47
CA ARG A 78 1.49 -16.41 -12.83
C ARG A 78 0.00 -16.20 -12.54
N CYS A 79 -0.41 -15.01 -12.10
CA CYS A 79 -1.83 -14.72 -11.90
C CYS A 79 -2.61 -14.79 -13.22
N LEU A 80 -2.05 -14.23 -14.29
CA LEU A 80 -2.68 -14.19 -15.62
C LEU A 80 -2.85 -15.58 -16.26
N GLN A 81 -2.09 -16.59 -15.85
CA GLN A 81 -2.27 -17.99 -16.29
C GLN A 81 -3.59 -18.63 -15.83
N HIS A 82 -4.27 -18.01 -14.86
CA HIS A 82 -5.56 -18.48 -14.34
C HIS A 82 -6.76 -17.73 -14.94
N ILE A 83 -6.50 -16.81 -15.87
CA ILE A 83 -7.49 -15.89 -16.43
C ILE A 83 -7.52 -16.10 -17.93
N ASP A 84 -8.72 -16.26 -18.47
CA ASP A 84 -8.92 -16.44 -19.91
C ASP A 84 -8.84 -15.12 -20.69
N ALA A 85 -9.13 -15.19 -21.99
CA ALA A 85 -9.13 -14.06 -22.90
C ALA A 85 -10.21 -13.02 -22.56
N ASP A 86 -11.35 -13.45 -21.99
CA ASP A 86 -12.47 -12.60 -21.60
C ASP A 86 -12.26 -11.94 -20.23
N GLY A 87 -11.13 -12.22 -19.57
CA GLY A 87 -10.83 -11.69 -18.24
C GLY A 87 -11.62 -12.37 -17.12
N VAL A 88 -12.08 -13.61 -17.35
CA VAL A 88 -12.75 -14.48 -16.39
C VAL A 88 -11.73 -15.46 -15.80
N MET A 89 -11.75 -15.61 -14.47
CA MET A 89 -10.86 -16.53 -13.79
C MET A 89 -11.43 -17.95 -13.80
N HIS A 90 -10.79 -18.85 -14.54
CA HIS A 90 -11.29 -20.22 -14.74
C HIS A 90 -10.87 -21.21 -13.65
N ARG A 91 -9.82 -20.89 -12.88
CA ARG A 91 -9.34 -21.75 -11.78
C ARG A 91 -8.77 -20.92 -10.65
N TRP A 92 -9.10 -21.28 -9.41
CA TRP A 92 -8.48 -20.68 -8.25
C TRP A 92 -7.01 -21.15 -8.07
N PRO A 93 -6.02 -20.25 -7.91
CA PRO A 93 -4.63 -20.64 -7.72
C PRO A 93 -4.40 -21.44 -6.43
N SER A 94 -3.42 -22.34 -6.39
CA SER A 94 -3.06 -23.10 -5.17
C SER A 94 -2.07 -22.37 -4.26
N ARG A 95 -1.24 -21.47 -4.82
CA ARG A 95 -0.19 -20.77 -4.09
C ARG A 95 -0.73 -19.51 -3.41
N ARG A 96 -0.55 -19.41 -2.09
CA ARG A 96 -1.06 -18.30 -1.26
C ARG A 96 -0.75 -16.91 -1.82
N ARG A 97 0.51 -16.62 -2.18
CA ARG A 97 0.89 -15.30 -2.72
C ARG A 97 0.15 -14.93 -4.01
N VAL A 98 -0.11 -15.93 -4.87
CA VAL A 98 -0.90 -15.74 -6.10
C VAL A 98 -2.37 -15.51 -5.76
N GLN A 99 -2.93 -16.28 -4.81
CA GLN A 99 -4.30 -16.08 -4.33
C GLN A 99 -4.50 -14.66 -3.75
N GLU A 100 -3.59 -14.20 -2.90
CA GLU A 100 -3.63 -12.87 -2.27
C GLU A 100 -3.50 -11.73 -3.29
N THR A 101 -2.90 -11.98 -4.46
CA THR A 101 -2.84 -10.99 -5.55
C THR A 101 -4.11 -11.07 -6.40
N CYS A 102 -4.56 -12.28 -6.76
CA CYS A 102 -5.76 -12.52 -7.55
C CYS A 102 -7.04 -12.03 -6.87
N ILE A 103 -7.13 -12.10 -5.54
CA ILE A 103 -8.34 -11.71 -4.79
C ILE A 103 -8.72 -10.25 -5.04
N TRP A 104 -7.76 -9.39 -5.39
CA TRP A 104 -8.00 -7.98 -5.70
C TRP A 104 -8.82 -7.77 -6.98
N LEU A 105 -8.83 -8.72 -7.91
CA LEU A 105 -9.71 -8.68 -9.09
C LEU A 105 -11.18 -8.73 -8.68
N PHE A 106 -11.49 -9.53 -7.66
CA PHE A 106 -12.84 -9.70 -7.13
C PHE A 106 -13.24 -8.51 -6.26
N TRP A 107 -12.31 -7.99 -5.45
CA TRP A 107 -12.54 -6.75 -4.73
C TRP A 107 -12.85 -5.59 -5.69
N ALA A 108 -12.11 -5.48 -6.81
CA ALA A 108 -12.25 -4.39 -7.77
C ALA A 108 -13.62 -4.31 -8.45
N VAL A 109 -14.33 -5.42 -8.59
CA VAL A 109 -15.68 -5.47 -9.23
C VAL A 109 -16.81 -5.12 -8.28
N LEU A 110 -16.55 -5.11 -6.96
CA LEU A 110 -17.54 -4.71 -5.97
C LEU A 110 -17.67 -3.18 -5.95
N PRO A 111 -18.91 -2.64 -5.86
CA PRO A 111 -19.15 -1.22 -5.80
C PRO A 111 -18.59 -0.60 -4.51
N LYS A 112 -18.11 0.64 -4.62
CA LYS A 112 -17.61 1.41 -3.49
C LYS A 112 -18.77 1.93 -2.64
N GLY A 113 -18.63 1.84 -1.32
CA GLY A 113 -19.57 2.45 -0.36
C GLY A 113 -21.01 1.94 -0.43
N LYS A 114 -21.26 0.80 -1.09
CA LYS A 114 -22.59 0.21 -1.22
C LYS A 114 -22.66 -1.08 -0.41
N HIS A 115 -23.65 -1.15 0.47
CA HIS A 115 -24.07 -2.37 1.14
C HIS A 115 -24.69 -3.33 0.12
N LEU A 116 -24.24 -4.58 0.15
CA LEU A 116 -24.69 -5.63 -0.77
C LEU A 116 -25.14 -6.85 0.00
N HIS A 117 -26.25 -7.41 -0.44
CA HIS A 117 -26.65 -8.73 0.02
C HIS A 117 -25.75 -9.82 -0.53
N GLU A 118 -25.68 -10.96 0.18
CA GLU A 118 -24.91 -12.13 -0.26
C GLU A 118 -25.18 -12.49 -1.72
N ARG A 119 -26.45 -12.48 -2.15
CA ARG A 119 -26.86 -12.80 -3.51
C ARG A 119 -26.30 -11.80 -4.53
N GLU A 120 -26.26 -10.52 -4.19
CA GLU A 120 -25.69 -9.47 -5.06
C GLU A 120 -24.18 -9.58 -5.16
N VAL A 121 -23.51 -9.92 -4.05
CA VAL A 121 -22.07 -10.20 -4.04
C VAL A 121 -21.78 -11.40 -4.94
N ASN A 122 -22.47 -12.53 -4.73
CA ASN A 122 -22.29 -13.73 -5.54
C ASN A 122 -22.52 -13.42 -7.03
N ALA A 123 -23.63 -12.77 -7.39
CA ALA A 123 -23.92 -12.42 -8.79
C ALA A 123 -22.82 -11.58 -9.46
N ARG A 124 -22.12 -10.71 -8.71
CA ARG A 124 -20.98 -9.95 -9.24
C ARG A 124 -19.72 -10.79 -9.36
N LEU A 125 -19.46 -11.68 -8.42
CA LEU A 125 -18.31 -12.60 -8.46
C LEU A 125 -18.48 -13.63 -9.59
N ASP A 126 -19.69 -14.14 -9.78
CA ASP A 126 -20.08 -15.09 -10.83
C ASP A 126 -19.82 -14.56 -12.24
N GLN A 127 -19.81 -13.23 -12.44
CA GLN A 127 -19.48 -12.61 -13.73
C GLN A 127 -17.98 -12.66 -14.07
N VAL A 128 -17.12 -12.93 -13.09
CA VAL A 128 -15.66 -12.76 -13.23
C VAL A 128 -14.86 -13.99 -12.85
N HIS A 129 -15.54 -15.10 -12.55
CA HIS A 129 -14.96 -16.43 -12.43
C HIS A 129 -15.89 -17.51 -12.97
N SER A 130 -15.36 -18.70 -13.26
CA SER A 130 -16.15 -19.86 -13.70
C SER A 130 -15.94 -21.13 -12.86
N PHE A 131 -15.20 -21.06 -11.75
CA PHE A 131 -14.96 -22.22 -10.87
C PHE A 131 -16.06 -22.45 -9.82
N GLY A 132 -17.10 -21.60 -9.75
CA GLY A 132 -18.32 -21.86 -9.01
C GLY A 132 -18.23 -21.79 -7.47
N ASP A 133 -17.23 -21.11 -6.92
CA ASP A 133 -17.05 -20.98 -5.46
C ASP A 133 -16.90 -19.51 -5.02
N ALA A 134 -17.99 -18.75 -5.14
CA ALA A 134 -18.06 -17.38 -4.64
C ALA A 134 -17.93 -17.29 -3.10
N ALA A 135 -18.28 -18.36 -2.38
CA ALA A 135 -18.17 -18.42 -0.92
C ALA A 135 -16.71 -18.43 -0.46
N LEU A 136 -15.82 -19.12 -1.17
CA LEU A 136 -14.37 -19.05 -0.95
C LEU A 136 -13.86 -17.62 -1.08
N LEU A 137 -14.24 -16.92 -2.16
CA LEU A 137 -13.80 -15.55 -2.41
C LEU A 137 -14.27 -14.59 -1.32
N ARG A 138 -15.54 -14.66 -0.92
CA ARG A 138 -16.09 -13.85 0.18
C ARG A 138 -15.34 -14.11 1.48
N ARG A 139 -15.15 -15.38 1.87
CA ARG A 139 -14.43 -15.74 3.10
C ARG A 139 -13.00 -15.21 3.09
N MET A 140 -12.31 -15.32 1.96
CA MET A 140 -10.94 -14.82 1.84
C MET A 140 -10.88 -13.29 1.89
N MET A 141 -11.78 -12.59 1.20
CA MET A 141 -11.85 -11.12 1.27
C MET A 141 -12.14 -10.63 2.69
N VAL A 142 -13.04 -11.30 3.43
CA VAL A 142 -13.31 -10.99 4.84
C VAL A 142 -12.08 -11.27 5.71
N GLY A 143 -11.43 -12.42 5.53
CA GLY A 143 -10.22 -12.78 6.29
C GLY A 143 -9.04 -11.83 6.05
N LEU A 144 -8.96 -11.21 4.87
CA LEU A 144 -7.95 -10.21 4.51
C LEU A 144 -8.38 -8.76 4.80
N GLY A 145 -9.57 -8.54 5.38
CA GLY A 145 -10.08 -7.20 5.68
C GLY A 145 -10.52 -6.38 4.47
N LEU A 146 -10.64 -6.99 3.29
CA LEU A 146 -11.07 -6.33 2.04
C LEU A 146 -12.59 -6.11 1.98
N LEU A 147 -13.34 -6.88 2.76
CA LEU A 147 -14.79 -6.90 2.81
C LEU A 147 -15.21 -7.05 4.28
N THR A 148 -16.13 -6.22 4.75
CA THR A 148 -16.81 -6.46 6.04
C THR A 148 -18.12 -7.20 5.79
N ARG A 149 -18.59 -7.91 6.82
CA ARG A 149 -19.90 -8.54 6.82
C ARG A 149 -20.56 -8.48 8.19
N ASN A 150 -21.88 -8.41 8.22
CA ASN A 150 -22.64 -8.59 9.46
C ASN A 150 -22.56 -10.05 9.96
N ARG A 151 -22.87 -10.27 11.25
CA ARG A 151 -22.74 -11.58 11.91
C ARG A 151 -23.61 -12.67 11.27
N ASP A 152 -24.76 -12.28 10.72
CA ASP A 152 -25.69 -13.15 9.99
C ASP A 152 -25.23 -13.43 8.54
N GLY A 153 -24.19 -12.73 8.06
CA GLY A 153 -23.64 -12.87 6.71
C GLY A 153 -24.53 -12.30 5.61
N SER A 154 -25.58 -11.54 5.95
CA SER A 154 -26.57 -11.05 4.98
C SER A 154 -26.19 -9.74 4.30
N ASP A 155 -25.27 -8.99 4.91
CA ASP A 155 -24.84 -7.67 4.46
C ASP A 155 -23.32 -7.62 4.37
N TYR A 156 -22.82 -7.18 3.20
CA TYR A 156 -21.41 -7.03 2.88
C TYR A 156 -21.12 -5.60 2.45
N LEU A 157 -19.96 -5.09 2.91
CA LEU A 157 -19.47 -3.78 2.50
C LEU A 157 -18.01 -3.85 2.11
N ARG A 158 -17.70 -3.35 0.92
CA ARG A 158 -16.32 -3.23 0.42
C ARG A 158 -15.55 -2.23 1.29
N VAL A 159 -14.39 -2.65 1.78
CA VAL A 159 -13.45 -1.79 2.49
C VAL A 159 -12.56 -1.10 1.46
N GLU A 160 -12.57 0.23 1.43
CA GLU A 160 -11.69 0.98 0.53
C GLU A 160 -10.25 0.96 1.07
N GLN A 161 -9.36 0.40 0.28
CA GLN A 161 -7.93 0.34 0.56
C GLN A 161 -7.15 0.32 -0.75
N LYS A 162 -5.90 0.75 -0.69
CA LYS A 162 -5.03 0.79 -1.87
C LYS A 162 -4.53 -0.63 -2.20
N PRO A 163 -4.76 -1.15 -3.43
CA PRO A 163 -4.20 -2.43 -3.84
C PRO A 163 -2.66 -2.36 -3.94
N PRO A 164 -1.95 -3.47 -3.67
CA PRO A 164 -0.51 -3.59 -3.97
C PRO A 164 -0.21 -3.35 -5.46
N ALA A 165 1.02 -2.97 -5.79
CA ALA A 165 1.43 -2.64 -7.15
C ALA A 165 1.16 -3.76 -8.15
N GLU A 166 1.43 -5.01 -7.79
CA GLU A 166 1.14 -6.20 -8.62
C GLU A 166 -0.36 -6.39 -8.85
N ALA A 167 -1.18 -6.11 -7.84
CA ALA A 167 -2.63 -6.18 -7.96
C ALA A 167 -3.17 -5.07 -8.87
N VAL A 168 -2.62 -3.85 -8.78
CA VAL A 168 -2.97 -2.75 -9.70
C VAL A 168 -2.67 -3.12 -11.15
N GLU A 169 -1.46 -3.65 -11.41
CA GLU A 169 -1.06 -4.07 -12.75
C GLU A 169 -1.92 -5.24 -13.25
N LEU A 170 -2.22 -6.22 -12.39
CA LEU A 170 -3.11 -7.33 -12.73
C LEU A 170 -4.52 -6.83 -13.11
N ILE A 171 -5.11 -5.94 -12.31
CA ILE A 171 -6.42 -5.32 -12.59
C ILE A 171 -6.39 -4.60 -13.94
N ARG A 172 -5.31 -3.85 -14.22
CA ARG A 172 -5.14 -3.14 -15.49
C ARG A 172 -5.16 -4.10 -16.68
N GLN A 173 -4.40 -5.19 -16.62
CA GLN A 173 -4.34 -6.15 -17.74
C GLN A 173 -5.67 -6.89 -17.93
N VAL A 174 -6.35 -7.28 -16.86
CA VAL A 174 -7.67 -7.92 -16.96
C VAL A 174 -8.72 -6.97 -17.50
N LYS A 175 -8.66 -5.67 -17.15
CA LYS A 175 -9.55 -4.66 -17.72
C LYS A 175 -9.34 -4.50 -19.23
N VAL A 176 -8.09 -4.56 -19.70
CA VAL A 176 -7.79 -4.56 -21.14
C VAL A 176 -8.41 -5.77 -21.83
N ARG A 177 -8.30 -6.97 -21.26
CA ARG A 177 -8.92 -8.19 -21.79
C ARG A 177 -10.44 -8.10 -21.93
N ARG A 178 -11.12 -7.50 -20.94
CA ARG A 178 -12.59 -7.32 -20.96
C ARG A 178 -13.09 -6.25 -21.92
N GLY A 179 -12.22 -5.34 -22.34
CA GLY A 179 -12.55 -4.25 -23.27
C GLY A 179 -12.04 -4.49 -24.68
N ALA A 180 -11.33 -5.60 -24.92
CA ALA A 180 -10.90 -6.09 -26.23
C ALA A 180 -11.99 -7.00 -26.80
#